data_AF-A0AA39MUI6-F1
#
_entry.id   AF-A0AA39MUI6-F1
#
_cell.length_a   1.000
_cell.length_b   1.000
_cell.length_c   1.000
_cell.angle_alpha   90.00
_cell.angle_beta   90.00
_cell.angle_gamma   90.00
#
_symmetry.space_group_name_H-M   'P 1'
#
loop_
_entity.id
_entity.type
_entity.pdbx_description
1 polymer ?
#
loop_
_entity_poly.entity_id
_entity_poly.type
_entity_poly.pdbx_seq_one_letter_code
_entity_poly.pdbx_strand_id
1 'polypeptide(L)'
;MTPHAQARRHTRKQHNSDEPITQKLRAVTPEELDAWSSGSDSEYDPNEPQPSDLPGHTCSKLVALRSSAIIFIDGSFQAGDRVWIRTAGGNWHPGKVSGQTTRKGQTREKEGLFYPVVFNEKLRKYFAPLNGEIKPNNRHIRSLLADAGWL
;
A
#
# COMPACT_ATOMS: atom_id res chain seq x y z
N MET A 1 26.18 42.06 -30.23
CA MET A 1 25.56 42.75 -29.08
C MET A 1 24.27 42.02 -28.76
N THR A 2 24.27 41.21 -27.70
CA THR A 2 23.18 40.28 -27.36
C THR A 2 22.67 40.63 -25.96
N PRO A 3 21.36 40.86 -25.76
CA PRO A 3 20.85 41.33 -24.48
C PRO A 3 20.81 40.21 -23.44
N HIS A 4 21.27 40.56 -22.24
CA HIS A 4 21.37 39.71 -21.07
C HIS A 4 20.00 39.68 -20.35
N ALA A 5 19.34 38.52 -20.34
CA ALA A 5 18.04 38.34 -19.67
C ALA A 5 18.24 37.97 -18.20
N GLN A 6 17.77 38.82 -17.29
CA GLN A 6 17.81 38.61 -15.84
C GLN A 6 16.66 37.68 -15.41
N ALA A 7 17.01 36.55 -14.79
CA ALA A 7 16.07 35.60 -14.20
C ALA A 7 15.54 36.13 -12.85
N ARG A 8 14.21 36.30 -12.75
CA ARG A 8 13.49 36.63 -11.52
C ARG A 8 13.42 35.41 -10.60
N ARG A 9 14.01 35.52 -9.40
CA ARG A 9 13.89 34.53 -8.32
C ARG A 9 12.57 34.75 -7.56
N HIS A 10 11.67 33.77 -7.58
CA HIS A 10 10.50 33.74 -6.72
C HIS A 10 10.84 33.00 -5.42
N THR A 11 10.79 33.70 -4.29
CA THR A 11 10.90 33.13 -2.95
C THR A 11 9.54 32.60 -2.51
N ARG A 12 9.40 31.26 -2.45
CA ARG A 12 8.21 30.58 -1.92
C ARG A 12 8.33 30.49 -0.40
N LYS A 13 7.56 31.31 0.33
CA LYS A 13 7.38 31.17 1.78
C LYS A 13 6.74 29.82 2.10
N GLN A 14 7.43 28.99 2.87
CA GLN A 14 6.86 27.79 3.49
C GLN A 14 6.17 28.22 4.79
N HIS A 15 4.87 27.97 4.90
CA HIS A 15 4.15 28.02 6.16
C HIS A 15 4.46 26.71 6.90
N ASN A 16 5.19 26.82 8.01
CA ASN A 16 5.48 25.72 8.90
C ASN A 16 4.35 25.66 9.94
N SER A 17 3.50 24.63 9.87
CA SER A 17 2.48 24.34 10.86
C SER A 17 2.95 23.12 11.68
N ASP A 18 3.84 23.39 12.64
CA ASP A 18 4.17 22.47 13.73
C ASP A 18 3.15 22.67 14.85
N GLU A 19 2.00 21.99 14.76
CA GLU A 19 1.09 21.84 15.90
C GLU A 19 1.02 20.34 16.25
N PRO A 20 1.51 19.92 17.42
CA PRO A 20 1.39 18.53 17.87
C PRO A 20 -0.07 18.25 18.26
N ILE A 21 -0.78 17.52 17.39
CA ILE A 21 -2.11 16.97 17.67
C ILE A 21 -1.98 15.94 18.80
N THR A 22 -2.07 16.41 20.04
CA THR A 22 -2.15 15.57 21.24
C THR A 22 -3.60 15.20 21.48
N GLN A 23 -4.11 14.24 20.72
CA GLN A 23 -5.38 13.59 21.04
C GLN A 23 -5.18 12.76 22.32
N LYS A 24 -5.48 13.36 23.47
CA LYS A 24 -5.55 12.65 24.75
C LYS A 24 -6.66 11.61 24.67
N LEU A 25 -6.28 10.34 24.63
CA LEU A 25 -7.19 9.20 24.74
C LEU A 25 -7.86 9.28 26.13
N ARG A 26 -9.15 9.58 26.15
CA ARG A 26 -9.95 9.51 27.38
C ARG A 26 -10.35 8.06 27.64
N ALA A 27 -10.39 7.66 28.90
CA ALA A 27 -10.99 6.39 29.28
C ALA A 27 -12.49 6.40 28.93
N VAL A 28 -12.95 5.33 28.28
CA VAL A 28 -14.37 5.08 27.98
C VAL A 28 -15.11 4.85 29.30
N THR A 29 -16.26 5.50 29.47
CA THR A 29 -17.07 5.33 30.68
C THR A 29 -17.88 4.03 30.61
N PRO A 30 -18.23 3.40 31.74
CA PRO A 30 -19.01 2.15 31.75
C PRO A 30 -20.38 2.26 31.06
N GLU A 31 -20.98 3.44 31.02
CA GLU A 31 -22.27 3.71 30.36
C GLU A 31 -22.15 3.70 28.82
N GLU A 32 -20.97 4.04 28.27
CA GLU A 32 -20.71 3.97 26.82
C GLU A 32 -20.57 2.52 26.32
N LEU A 33 -20.24 1.57 27.20
CA LEU A 33 -20.10 0.14 26.89
C LEU A 33 -21.47 -0.53 26.65
N ASP A 34 -22.51 -0.13 27.38
CA ASP A 34 -23.85 -0.71 27.25
C ASP A 34 -24.58 -0.25 25.99
N ALA A 35 -24.23 0.94 25.46
CA ALA A 35 -24.78 1.45 24.21
C ALA A 35 -24.36 0.61 22.98
N TRP A 36 -23.28 -0.17 23.08
CA TRP A 36 -22.81 -1.03 21.98
C TRP A 36 -23.41 -2.44 22.03
N SER A 37 -24.01 -2.82 23.17
CA SER A 37 -24.68 -4.11 23.34
C SER A 37 -26.17 -4.08 22.98
N SER A 38 -26.74 -2.90 22.68
CA SER A 38 -28.16 -2.76 22.37
C SER A 38 -28.35 -2.30 20.93
N GLY A 39 -28.48 -3.26 20.01
CA GLY A 39 -29.02 -2.94 18.68
C GLY A 39 -28.48 -3.78 17.54
N SER A 40 -28.86 -5.06 17.49
CA SER A 40 -29.46 -5.64 16.28
C SER A 40 -29.76 -7.11 16.56
N ASP A 41 -30.95 -7.35 17.10
CA ASP A 41 -31.67 -8.58 16.80
C ASP A 41 -32.16 -8.42 15.35
N SER A 42 -31.31 -8.76 14.39
CA SER A 42 -31.70 -8.76 12.98
C SER A 42 -32.61 -9.96 12.78
N GLU A 43 -33.92 -9.72 12.78
CA GLU A 43 -34.93 -10.65 12.30
C GLU A 43 -34.45 -11.20 10.94
N TYR A 44 -34.14 -12.48 10.93
CA TYR A 44 -33.76 -13.23 9.74
C TYR A 44 -34.95 -13.23 8.78
N ASP A 45 -34.91 -12.42 7.71
CA ASP A 45 -35.89 -12.45 6.63
C ASP A 45 -35.59 -13.66 5.73
N PRO A 46 -36.45 -14.70 5.70
CA PRO A 46 -36.22 -15.89 4.87
C PRO A 46 -36.31 -15.61 3.37
N ASN A 47 -36.69 -14.40 2.94
CA ASN A 47 -36.68 -13.98 1.55
C ASN A 47 -35.46 -13.14 1.17
N GLU A 48 -34.52 -12.91 2.10
CA GLU A 48 -33.28 -12.22 1.77
C GLU A 48 -32.48 -13.07 0.77
N PRO A 49 -32.20 -12.57 -0.45
CA PRO A 49 -31.53 -13.35 -1.48
C PRO A 49 -30.14 -13.76 -0.99
N GLN A 50 -29.89 -15.07 -0.97
CA GLN A 50 -28.60 -15.62 -0.60
C GLN A 50 -27.49 -14.99 -1.46
N PRO A 51 -26.35 -14.58 -0.87
CA PRO A 51 -25.25 -13.92 -1.58
C PRO A 51 -24.56 -14.81 -2.63
N SER A 52 -25.02 -16.05 -2.83
CA SER A 52 -24.60 -16.98 -3.85
C SER A 52 -25.08 -16.63 -5.27
N ASP A 53 -26.12 -15.81 -5.42
CA ASP A 53 -26.75 -15.56 -6.73
C ASP A 53 -26.37 -14.21 -7.37
N LEU A 54 -25.36 -13.49 -6.83
CA LEU A 54 -24.84 -12.27 -7.45
C LEU A 54 -23.76 -12.60 -8.50
N PRO A 55 -24.01 -12.36 -9.81
CA PRO A 55 -22.98 -12.44 -10.84
C PRO A 55 -22.04 -11.22 -10.70
N GLY A 56 -21.11 -11.31 -9.74
CA GLY A 56 -20.16 -10.25 -9.38
C GLY A 56 -18.80 -10.81 -8.95
N HIS A 57 -18.36 -11.92 -9.54
CA HIS A 57 -17.10 -12.61 -9.22
C HIS A 57 -15.82 -11.91 -9.71
N THR A 58 -15.75 -10.58 -9.63
CA THR A 58 -14.48 -9.85 -9.81
C THR A 58 -13.97 -9.22 -8.50
N CYS A 59 -14.78 -9.16 -7.45
CA CYS A 59 -14.41 -8.38 -6.25
C CYS A 59 -13.50 -9.10 -5.24
N SER A 60 -13.41 -10.44 -5.25
CA SER A 60 -12.62 -11.18 -4.23
C SER A 60 -11.13 -11.33 -4.57
N LYS A 61 -10.70 -11.17 -5.83
CA LYS A 61 -9.29 -11.34 -6.21
C LYS A 61 -8.42 -10.12 -5.87
N LEU A 62 -9.01 -8.93 -5.81
CA LEU A 62 -8.29 -7.69 -5.55
C LEU A 62 -7.90 -7.54 -4.06
N VAL A 63 -8.71 -8.10 -3.16
CA VAL A 63 -8.35 -8.27 -1.75
C VAL A 63 -7.16 -9.21 -1.61
N ALA A 64 -7.06 -10.26 -2.44
CA ALA A 64 -5.91 -11.16 -2.42
C ALA A 64 -4.59 -10.43 -2.76
N LEU A 65 -4.56 -9.40 -3.62
CA LEU A 65 -3.32 -8.64 -3.89
C LEU A 65 -2.87 -7.79 -2.68
N ARG A 66 -3.82 -7.25 -1.90
CA ARG A 66 -3.54 -6.54 -0.65
C ARG A 66 -3.15 -7.52 0.46
N SER A 67 -3.87 -8.63 0.58
CA SER A 67 -3.65 -9.70 1.58
C SER A 67 -2.59 -10.74 1.16
N SER A 68 -1.97 -10.61 0.00
CA SER A 68 -0.83 -11.44 -0.45
C SER A 68 0.41 -11.26 0.44
N ALA A 69 0.31 -10.49 1.52
CA ALA A 69 1.21 -10.60 2.67
C ALA A 69 1.25 -12.04 3.24
N ILE A 70 0.19 -12.84 3.07
CA ILE A 70 0.07 -14.19 3.63
C ILE A 70 1.02 -15.22 2.98
N ILE A 71 1.57 -14.98 1.77
CA ILE A 71 2.55 -15.90 1.14
C ILE A 71 3.99 -15.37 1.30
N PHE A 72 4.20 -14.30 2.07
CA PHE A 72 5.50 -13.68 2.32
C PHE A 72 5.99 -13.85 3.76
N ILE A 73 5.71 -15.01 4.37
CA ILE A 73 5.94 -15.19 5.80
C ILE A 73 7.45 -15.20 6.16
N ASP A 74 8.34 -15.68 5.29
CA ASP A 74 9.77 -15.84 5.64
C ASP A 74 10.81 -15.30 4.63
N GLY A 75 10.38 -14.79 3.47
CA GLY A 75 11.29 -14.45 2.36
C GLY A 75 11.71 -12.99 2.33
N SER A 76 12.87 -12.66 2.91
CA SER A 76 13.56 -11.39 2.58
C SER A 76 13.96 -11.38 1.10
N PHE A 77 13.93 -10.20 0.46
CA PHE A 77 14.39 -10.07 -0.92
C PHE A 77 15.91 -10.01 -0.97
N GLN A 78 16.50 -10.75 -1.91
CA GLN A 78 17.93 -10.75 -2.15
C GLN A 78 18.32 -9.83 -3.31
N ALA A 79 19.59 -9.44 -3.30
CA ALA A 79 20.19 -8.68 -4.39
C ALA A 79 20.03 -9.44 -5.72
N GLY A 80 19.39 -8.80 -6.70
CA GLY A 80 19.19 -9.35 -8.03
C GLY A 80 17.84 -10.05 -8.24
N ASP A 81 17.03 -10.21 -7.21
CA ASP A 81 15.69 -10.76 -7.32
C ASP A 81 14.82 -9.94 -8.27
N ARG A 82 14.04 -10.64 -9.10
CA ARG A 82 13.03 -10.03 -9.97
C ARG A 82 11.76 -9.83 -9.17
N VAL A 83 11.21 -8.63 -9.21
CA VAL A 83 10.05 -8.22 -8.42
C VAL A 83 9.07 -7.43 -9.27
N TRP A 84 7.82 -7.38 -8.83
CA TRP A 84 6.79 -6.45 -9.28
C TRP A 84 6.66 -5.34 -8.25
N ILE A 85 6.66 -4.09 -8.70
CA ILE A 85 6.51 -2.92 -7.84
C ILE A 85 5.29 -2.10 -8.25
N ARG A 86 4.58 -1.55 -7.26
CA ARG A 86 3.45 -0.64 -7.49
C ARG A 86 3.91 0.79 -7.32
N THR A 87 3.78 1.59 -8.38
CA THR A 87 4.12 3.01 -8.33
C THR A 87 2.97 3.84 -7.75
N ALA A 88 3.22 5.11 -7.44
CA ALA A 88 2.19 6.02 -6.91
C ALA A 88 1.00 6.20 -7.88
N GLY A 89 1.21 5.98 -9.19
CA GLY A 89 0.14 5.97 -10.19
C GLY A 89 -0.73 4.72 -10.17
N GLY A 90 -0.50 3.79 -9.25
CA GLY A 90 -1.29 2.57 -9.09
C GLY A 90 -0.86 1.42 -10.01
N ASN A 91 -0.04 1.69 -11.04
CA ASN A 91 0.46 0.73 -12.01
C ASN A 91 1.54 -0.19 -11.42
N TRP A 92 1.54 -1.44 -11.89
CA TRP A 92 2.57 -2.42 -11.57
C TRP A 92 3.66 -2.44 -12.64
N HIS A 93 4.92 -2.45 -12.22
CA HIS A 93 6.08 -2.49 -13.11
C HIS A 93 7.05 -3.60 -12.71
N PRO A 94 7.73 -4.24 -13.68
CA PRO A 94 8.81 -5.16 -13.37
C PRO A 94 10.03 -4.37 -12.87
N GLY A 95 10.72 -4.93 -11.87
CA GLY A 95 11.93 -4.36 -11.29
C GLY A 95 12.90 -5.43 -10.84
N LYS A 96 14.09 -4.98 -10.44
CA LYS A 96 15.15 -5.82 -9.89
C LYS A 96 15.64 -5.24 -8.57
N VAL A 97 15.74 -6.06 -7.54
CA VAL A 97 16.28 -5.63 -6.24
C VAL A 97 17.76 -5.33 -6.41
N SER A 98 18.16 -4.14 -6.00
CA SER A 98 19.56 -3.70 -6.01
C SER A 98 20.29 -4.33 -4.83
N GLY A 99 21.57 -4.69 -5.01
CA GLY A 99 22.42 -5.21 -3.92
C GLY A 99 22.85 -4.16 -2.88
N GLN A 100 22.16 -3.02 -2.83
CA GLN A 100 22.43 -1.98 -1.84
C GLN A 100 21.73 -2.31 -0.52
N THR A 101 22.28 -1.78 0.57
CA THR A 101 21.80 -1.99 1.93
C THR A 101 20.32 -1.61 2.07
N THR A 102 19.54 -2.55 2.61
CA THR A 102 18.15 -2.32 3.03
C THR A 102 18.08 -1.26 4.12
N ARG A 103 17.05 -0.42 4.09
CA ARG A 103 16.85 0.60 5.12
C ARG A 103 15.74 0.18 6.07
N LYS A 104 15.88 0.49 7.35
CA LYS A 104 14.77 0.45 8.30
C LYS A 104 14.02 1.78 8.27
N GLY A 105 12.71 1.74 8.41
CA GLY A 105 11.89 2.95 8.48
C GLY A 105 10.43 2.64 8.80
N GLN A 106 9.65 3.70 8.99
CA GLN A 106 8.22 3.58 9.27
C GLN A 106 7.46 3.09 8.02
N THR A 107 6.72 1.99 8.15
CA THR A 107 5.76 1.51 7.15
C THR A 107 4.34 1.89 7.57
N ARG A 108 3.32 1.50 6.79
CA ARG A 108 1.91 1.79 7.12
C ARG A 108 1.47 1.21 8.47
N GLU A 109 2.00 0.06 8.84
CA GLU A 109 1.61 -0.65 10.05
C GLU A 109 2.60 -0.44 11.19
N LYS A 110 3.90 -0.59 10.91
CA LYS A 110 4.97 -0.56 11.92
C LYS A 110 6.35 -0.25 11.31
N GLU A 111 7.41 -0.26 12.10
CA GLU A 111 8.76 -0.23 11.55
C GLU A 111 9.02 -1.48 10.66
N GLY A 112 9.62 -1.27 9.49
CA GLY A 112 9.88 -2.33 8.53
C GLY A 112 11.07 -2.06 7.61
N LEU A 113 11.39 -3.05 6.78
CA LEU A 113 12.49 -3.00 5.83
C LEU A 113 12.07 -2.44 4.48
N PHE A 114 12.92 -1.58 3.95
CA PHE A 114 12.82 -0.97 2.63
C PHE A 114 13.92 -1.52 1.72
N TYR A 115 13.50 -2.11 0.61
CA TYR A 115 14.38 -2.71 -0.38
C TYR A 115 14.57 -1.75 -1.55
N PRO A 116 15.82 -1.45 -1.94
CA PRO A 116 16.09 -0.65 -3.13
C PRO A 116 15.78 -1.49 -4.38
N VAL A 117 14.90 -0.99 -5.24
CA VAL A 117 14.55 -1.63 -6.52
C VAL A 117 14.89 -0.68 -7.66
N VAL A 118 15.55 -1.23 -8.68
CA VAL A 118 15.77 -0.57 -9.97
C VAL A 118 14.68 -1.00 -10.94
N PHE A 119 14.02 -0.02 -11.56
CA PHE A 119 12.99 -0.20 -12.57
C PHE A 119 13.10 0.91 -13.63
N ASN A 120 12.51 0.72 -14.80
CA ASN A 120 12.67 1.63 -15.95
C ASN A 120 14.15 1.93 -16.24
N GLU A 121 14.98 0.87 -16.24
CA GLU A 121 16.43 0.82 -16.50
C GLU A 121 17.34 1.61 -15.55
N LYS A 122 16.94 2.81 -15.11
CA LYS A 122 17.80 3.74 -14.35
C LYS A 122 17.14 4.28 -13.08
N LEU A 123 15.85 4.07 -12.88
CA LEU A 123 15.16 4.65 -11.73
C LEU A 123 15.28 3.72 -10.53
N ARG A 124 15.84 4.24 -9.42
CA ARG A 124 15.97 3.51 -8.16
C ARG A 124 15.04 4.10 -7.11
N LYS A 125 14.22 3.26 -6.48
CA LYS A 125 13.36 3.65 -5.36
C LYS A 125 13.31 2.56 -4.30
N TYR A 126 13.01 2.96 -3.07
CA TYR A 126 12.84 2.07 -1.94
C TYR A 126 11.37 1.66 -1.79
N PHE A 127 11.13 0.37 -1.60
CA PHE A 127 9.79 -0.20 -1.42
C PHE A 127 9.76 -1.10 -0.19
N ALA A 128 8.66 -1.05 0.56
CA ALA A 128 8.44 -1.88 1.73
C ALA A 128 7.39 -2.97 1.43
N PRO A 129 7.67 -4.26 1.71
CA PRO A 129 6.70 -5.33 1.50
C PRO A 129 5.42 -5.14 2.32
N LEU A 130 5.56 -4.60 3.53
CA LEU A 130 4.44 -4.28 4.44
C LEU A 130 3.50 -3.21 3.88
N ASN A 131 3.94 -2.38 2.92
CA ASN A 131 3.05 -1.42 2.27
C ASN A 131 2.25 -2.04 1.11
N GLY A 132 2.52 -3.30 0.75
CA GLY A 132 1.93 -3.95 -0.42
C GLY A 132 2.42 -3.40 -1.77
N GLU A 133 3.53 -2.65 -1.77
CA GLU A 133 4.06 -1.96 -2.95
C GLU A 133 5.13 -2.77 -3.70
N ILE A 134 5.56 -3.92 -3.17
CA ILE A 134 6.51 -4.84 -3.79
C ILE A 134 6.02 -6.27 -3.63
N LYS A 135 6.14 -7.07 -4.69
CA LYS A 135 5.77 -8.49 -4.78
C LYS A 135 6.85 -9.25 -5.55
N PRO A 136 7.03 -10.56 -5.36
CA PRO A 136 8.01 -11.34 -6.10
C PRO A 136 7.52 -11.57 -7.52
N ASN A 137 8.45 -11.84 -8.43
CA ASN A 137 8.11 -12.30 -9.76
C ASN A 137 7.93 -13.83 -9.82
N ASN A 138 6.88 -14.35 -9.19
CA ASN A 138 6.49 -15.76 -9.30
C ASN A 138 5.30 -15.94 -10.26
N ARG A 139 4.97 -17.19 -10.62
CA ARG A 139 3.87 -17.50 -11.55
C ARG A 139 2.52 -17.03 -10.98
N HIS A 140 2.30 -17.25 -9.68
CA HIS A 140 1.05 -16.90 -9.01
C HIS A 140 0.76 -15.40 -9.05
N ILE A 141 1.73 -14.56 -8.68
CA ILE A 141 1.60 -13.09 -8.73
C ILE A 141 1.38 -12.61 -10.16
N ARG A 142 2.07 -13.19 -11.15
CA ARG A 142 1.84 -12.86 -12.56
C ARG A 142 0.40 -13.17 -13.00
N SER A 143 -0.15 -14.32 -12.60
CA SER A 143 -1.57 -14.63 -12.87
C SER A 143 -2.50 -13.63 -12.20
N LEU A 144 -2.25 -13.24 -10.95
CA LEU A 144 -3.07 -12.23 -10.26
C LEU A 144 -3.01 -10.85 -10.93
N LEU A 145 -1.82 -10.44 -11.41
CA LEU A 145 -1.66 -9.18 -12.13
C LEU A 145 -2.35 -9.20 -13.49
N ALA A 146 -2.27 -10.30 -14.22
CA ALA A 146 -2.96 -10.49 -15.50
C ALA A 146 -4.49 -10.51 -15.32
N ASP A 147 -5.00 -11.28 -14.35
CA ASP A 147 -6.43 -11.33 -14.01
C ASP A 147 -6.99 -9.96 -13.64
N ALA A 148 -6.16 -9.09 -13.06
CA ALA A 148 -6.52 -7.72 -12.69
C ALA A 148 -6.25 -6.67 -13.80
N GLY A 149 -5.82 -7.08 -14.98
CA GLY A 149 -5.63 -6.20 -16.15
C GLY A 149 -4.37 -5.33 -16.12
N TRP A 150 -3.33 -5.72 -15.37
CA TRP A 150 -2.07 -4.97 -15.29
C TRP A 150 -0.95 -5.52 -16.19
N LEU A 151 -1.16 -6.68 -16.82
CA LEU A 151 -0.24 -7.34 -17.74
C LEU A 151 -0.92 -7.63 -19.07
#